data_AF-A0A974RVF8-F1
#
_entry.id   AF-A0A974RVF8-F1
#
_cell.length_a   1.000
_cell.length_b   1.000
_cell.length_c   1.000
_cell.angle_alpha   90.00
_cell.angle_beta   90.00
_cell.angle_gamma   90.00
#
_symmetry.space_group_name_H-M   'P 1'
#
loop_
_entity.id
_entity.type
_entity.pdbx_description
1 polymer ?
#
loop_
_entity_poly.entity_id
_entity_poly.type
_entity_poly.pdbx_seq_one_letter_code
_entity_poly.pdbx_strand_id
1 'polypeptide(L)'
;MEAVTAARLAVDPALAHVVVAEEVYRQAEARAAVELLEGARPGDALALGSGCLTSPAVLRALDALRARGGTVVALTAQARALARRNGLDAPRSVALGPVHRTFVTLLRQREALCRDLADAMVDTTGLSASRTAQLVREKVVL
;
A
#
# COMPACT_ATOMS: atom_id res chain seq x y z
N MET A 1 2.67 2.91 -7.24
CA MET A 1 3.89 2.25 -6.74
C MET A 1 4.31 1.03 -7.55
N GLU A 2 3.43 0.06 -7.75
CA GLU A 2 3.77 -1.17 -8.49
C GLU A 2 4.32 -0.90 -9.90
N ALA A 3 3.62 -0.10 -10.70
CA ALA A 3 4.09 0.30 -12.03
C ALA A 3 5.44 1.05 -12.01
N VAL A 4 5.68 1.90 -11.00
CA VAL A 4 6.96 2.62 -10.83
C VAL A 4 8.09 1.66 -10.49
N THR A 5 7.82 0.67 -9.64
CA THR A 5 8.80 -0.35 -9.23
C THR A 5 9.15 -1.26 -10.39
N ALA A 6 8.15 -1.74 -11.13
CA ALA A 6 8.32 -2.58 -12.30
C ALA A 6 9.08 -1.88 -13.43
N ALA A 7 8.78 -0.60 -13.71
CA ALA A 7 9.51 0.20 -14.69
C ALA A 7 11.00 0.31 -14.35
N ARG A 8 11.36 0.46 -13.07
CA ARG A 8 12.77 0.50 -12.62
C ARG A 8 13.50 -0.83 -12.80
N LEU A 9 12.77 -1.92 -12.64
CA LEU A 9 13.29 -3.26 -12.84
C LEU A 9 13.28 -3.67 -14.31
N ALA A 10 12.78 -2.81 -15.22
CA ALA A 10 12.59 -3.08 -16.64
C ALA A 10 11.79 -4.37 -16.90
N VAL A 11 10.78 -4.63 -16.05
CA VAL A 11 9.89 -5.80 -16.15
C VAL A 11 8.44 -5.36 -16.32
N ASP A 12 7.64 -6.23 -16.92
CA ASP A 12 6.19 -6.07 -16.95
C ASP A 12 5.64 -6.04 -15.50
N PRO A 13 4.87 -5.00 -15.10
CA PRO A 13 4.23 -4.95 -13.79
C PRO A 13 3.46 -6.23 -13.44
N ALA A 14 2.79 -6.86 -14.41
CA ALA A 14 2.01 -8.07 -14.19
C ALA A 14 2.87 -9.30 -13.85
N LEU A 15 4.16 -9.28 -14.19
CA LEU A 15 5.09 -10.40 -13.99
C LEU A 15 6.15 -10.13 -12.94
N ALA A 16 6.27 -8.88 -12.46
CA ALA A 16 7.39 -8.42 -11.64
C ALA A 16 7.65 -9.28 -10.40
N HIS A 17 6.59 -9.80 -9.76
CA HIS A 17 6.69 -10.67 -8.59
C HIS A 17 7.13 -12.10 -8.88
N VAL A 18 7.09 -12.53 -10.15
CA VAL A 18 7.43 -13.89 -10.59
C VAL A 18 8.82 -13.93 -11.21
N VAL A 19 9.19 -12.90 -11.98
CA VAL A 19 10.47 -12.86 -12.71
C VAL A 19 11.63 -12.29 -11.90
N VAL A 20 11.34 -11.58 -10.80
CA VAL A 20 12.35 -10.99 -9.92
C VAL A 20 12.28 -11.62 -8.54
N ALA A 21 13.43 -11.94 -7.95
CA ALA A 21 13.51 -12.40 -6.56
C ALA A 21 12.86 -11.39 -5.62
N GLU A 22 12.07 -11.86 -4.64
CA GLU A 22 11.28 -10.98 -3.76
C GLU A 22 12.15 -9.89 -3.10
N GLU A 23 13.34 -10.25 -2.61
CA GLU A 23 14.24 -9.29 -1.97
C GLU A 23 14.65 -8.15 -2.92
N VAL A 24 14.92 -8.46 -4.19
CA VAL A 24 15.27 -7.44 -5.20
C VAL A 24 14.06 -6.54 -5.49
N TYR A 25 12.86 -7.12 -5.58
CA TYR A 25 11.63 -6.35 -5.73
C TYR A 25 11.40 -5.41 -4.54
N ARG A 26 11.57 -5.90 -3.30
CA ARG A 26 11.40 -5.11 -2.07
C ARG A 26 12.39 -3.95 -1.98
N GLN A 27 13.65 -4.18 -2.35
CA GLN A 27 14.64 -3.12 -2.40
C GLN A 27 14.30 -2.05 -3.45
N ALA A 28 13.82 -2.46 -4.63
CA ALA A 28 13.36 -1.53 -5.66
C ALA A 28 12.11 -0.74 -5.22
N GLU A 29 11.14 -1.40 -4.58
CA GLU A 29 9.92 -0.79 -4.03
C GLU A 29 10.27 0.26 -2.97
N ALA A 30 11.20 -0.06 -2.06
CA ALA A 30 11.65 0.87 -1.03
C ALA A 30 12.36 2.10 -1.61
N ARG A 31 13.25 1.92 -2.58
CA ARG A 31 13.93 3.04 -3.26
C ARG A 31 12.94 3.94 -3.99
N ALA A 32 11.99 3.34 -4.71
CA ALA A 32 10.94 4.09 -5.40
C ALA A 32 10.07 4.90 -4.43
N ALA A 33 9.73 4.33 -3.27
CA ALA A 33 8.96 5.01 -2.25
C ALA A 33 9.71 6.22 -1.68
N VAL A 34 10.99 6.06 -1.34
CA VAL A 34 11.83 7.16 -0.82
C VAL A 34 11.92 8.30 -1.83
N GLU A 35 12.23 8.02 -3.09
CA GLU A 35 12.36 9.07 -4.10
C GLU A 35 11.05 9.82 -4.35
N LEU A 36 9.91 9.12 -4.34
CA LEU A 36 8.60 9.78 -4.44
C LEU A 36 8.31 10.67 -3.22
N LEU A 37 8.64 10.20 -2.02
CA LEU A 37 8.45 10.95 -0.78
C LEU A 37 9.37 12.18 -0.69
N GLU A 38 10.61 12.05 -1.13
CA GLU A 38 11.58 13.15 -1.14
C GLU A 38 11.27 14.19 -2.23
N GLY A 39 10.77 13.74 -3.40
CA GLY A 39 10.36 14.60 -4.50
C GLY A 39 8.98 15.24 -4.37
N ALA A 40 8.21 14.88 -3.33
CA ALA A 40 6.84 15.34 -3.11
C ALA A 40 6.78 16.86 -2.91
N ARG A 41 5.86 17.52 -3.63
CA ARG A 41 5.57 18.95 -3.50
C ARG A 41 4.23 19.19 -2.80
N PRO A 42 3.98 20.39 -2.26
CA PRO A 42 2.67 20.74 -1.72
C PRO A 42 1.57 20.53 -2.76
N GLY A 43 0.52 19.79 -2.36
CA GLY A 43 -0.61 19.43 -3.23
C GLY A 43 -0.49 18.06 -3.92
N ASP A 44 0.67 17.40 -3.86
CA ASP A 44 0.82 16.06 -4.41
C ASP A 44 0.10 15.01 -3.55
N ALA A 45 -0.49 14.01 -4.21
CA ALA A 45 -1.07 12.82 -3.58
C ALA A 45 -0.31 11.57 -4.02
N LEU A 46 0.33 10.89 -3.07
CA LEU A 46 1.14 9.70 -3.33
C LEU A 46 0.45 8.44 -2.81
N ALA A 47 0.39 7.40 -3.63
CA ALA A 47 -0.16 6.10 -3.24
C ALA A 47 0.98 5.11 -3.00
N LEU A 48 1.23 4.74 -1.74
CA LEU A 48 2.29 3.80 -1.35
C LEU A 48 1.77 2.36 -1.20
N GLY A 49 2.61 1.39 -1.57
CA GLY A 49 2.38 -0.02 -1.28
C GLY A 49 2.79 -0.33 0.17
N SER A 50 2.04 -1.20 0.86
CA SER A 50 2.37 -1.60 2.24
C SER A 50 3.63 -2.48 2.35
N GLY A 51 4.15 -2.94 1.22
CA GLY A 51 5.33 -3.79 1.11
C GLY A 51 6.64 -3.12 1.52
N CYS A 52 6.74 -1.80 1.35
CA CYS A 52 7.95 -1.04 1.67
C CYS A 52 7.96 -0.43 3.08
N LEU A 53 6.87 -0.54 3.84
CA LEU A 53 6.70 0.12 5.15
C LEU A 53 7.56 -0.48 6.27
N THR A 54 8.24 -1.61 6.03
CA THR A 54 9.24 -2.17 6.95
C THR A 54 10.65 -1.65 6.69
N SER A 55 10.87 -0.87 5.62
CA SER A 55 12.17 -0.30 5.30
C SER A 55 12.46 0.91 6.18
N PRO A 56 13.58 0.93 6.93
CA PRO A 56 13.96 2.09 7.74
C PRO A 56 14.13 3.37 6.94
N ALA A 57 14.52 3.28 5.66
CA ALA A 57 14.65 4.44 4.79
C ALA A 57 13.29 5.06 4.45
N VAL A 58 12.28 4.21 4.19
CA VAL A 58 10.91 4.66 3.92
C VAL A 58 10.31 5.29 5.18
N LEU A 59 10.53 4.70 6.35
CA LEU A 59 10.08 5.27 7.63
C LEU A 59 10.65 6.67 7.86
N ARG A 60 11.97 6.85 7.67
CA ARG A 60 12.59 8.18 7.77
C ARG A 60 12.02 9.18 6.74
N ALA A 61 11.75 8.73 5.52
CA ALA A 61 11.17 9.59 4.49
C ALA A 61 9.73 10.00 4.83
N LEU A 62 8.94 9.11 5.44
CA LEU A 62 7.60 9.42 5.97
C LEU A 62 7.67 10.43 7.12
N ASP A 63 8.62 10.27 8.05
CA ASP A 63 8.81 11.22 9.15
C ASP A 63 9.21 12.61 8.63
N ALA A 64 10.10 12.66 7.63
CA ALA A 64 10.47 13.90 6.96
C ALA A 64 9.30 14.54 6.19
N LEU A 65 8.42 13.72 5.60
CA LEU A 65 7.19 14.19 4.96
C LEU A 65 6.23 14.80 6.01
N ARG A 66 6.07 14.17 7.17
CA ARG A 66 5.25 14.73 8.25
C ARG A 66 5.83 16.02 8.81
N ALA A 67 7.15 16.09 8.99
CA ALA A 67 7.83 17.29 9.49
C ALA A 67 7.65 18.51 8.58
N ARG A 68 7.39 18.32 7.28
CA ARG A 68 7.06 19.39 6.32
C ARG A 68 5.54 19.63 6.17
N GLY A 69 4.72 19.05 7.04
CA GLY A 69 3.26 19.23 7.05
C GLY A 69 2.49 18.26 6.14
N GLY A 70 3.11 17.18 5.67
CA GLY A 70 2.40 16.13 4.94
C GLY A 70 1.60 15.22 5.86
N THR A 71 0.53 14.62 5.32
CA THR A 71 -0.36 13.71 6.06
C THR A 71 -0.33 12.32 5.45
N VAL A 72 -0.21 11.30 6.28
CA VAL A 72 -0.28 9.89 5.91
C VAL A 72 -1.65 9.33 6.24
N VAL A 73 -2.41 8.94 5.21
CA VAL A 73 -3.75 8.36 5.38
C VAL A 73 -3.72 6.88 4.99
N ALA A 74 -4.05 6.00 5.93
CA ALA A 74 -4.22 4.58 5.65
C ALA A 74 -5.64 4.26 5.18
N LEU A 75 -5.74 3.62 4.01
CA LEU A 75 -7.00 3.11 3.49
C LEU A 75 -7.20 1.66 3.93
N THR A 76 -8.29 1.41 4.63
CA THR A 76 -8.68 0.08 5.16
C THR A 76 -9.93 -0.42 4.43
N ALA A 77 -10.22 -1.71 4.54
CA ALA A 77 -11.55 -2.24 4.26
C ALA A 77 -11.71 -3.59 4.96
N GLN A 78 -12.96 -4.04 5.13
CA GLN A 78 -13.25 -5.38 5.62
C GLN A 78 -12.49 -6.43 4.79
N ALA A 79 -11.89 -7.40 5.47
CA ALA A 79 -11.09 -8.47 4.85
C ALA A 79 -11.83 -9.16 3.70
N ARG A 80 -13.15 -9.35 3.82
CA ARG A 80 -13.97 -9.91 2.74
C ARG A 80 -13.97 -8.99 1.51
N ALA A 81 -14.18 -7.68 1.68
CA ALA A 81 -14.18 -6.72 0.58
C ALA A 81 -12.81 -6.66 -0.12
N LEU A 82 -11.72 -6.68 0.65
CA LEU A 82 -10.37 -6.74 0.09
C LEU A 82 -10.11 -8.07 -0.65
N ALA A 83 -10.55 -9.20 -0.10
CA ALA A 83 -10.44 -10.48 -0.80
C ALA A 83 -11.16 -10.45 -2.16
N ARG A 84 -12.39 -9.91 -2.23
CA ARG A 84 -13.12 -9.78 -3.50
C ARG A 84 -12.41 -8.89 -4.51
N ARG A 85 -11.92 -7.73 -4.08
CA ARG A 85 -11.16 -6.80 -4.94
C ARG A 85 -9.90 -7.43 -5.54
N ASN A 86 -9.33 -8.43 -4.86
CA ASN A 86 -8.14 -9.17 -5.29
C ASN A 86 -8.48 -10.53 -5.95
N GLY A 87 -9.74 -10.82 -6.26
CA GLY A 87 -10.16 -12.09 -6.87
C GLY A 87 -10.01 -13.32 -5.96
N LEU A 88 -9.86 -13.10 -4.65
CA LEU A 88 -9.69 -14.14 -3.63
C LEU A 88 -11.04 -14.67 -3.10
N ASP A 89 -12.15 -14.38 -3.74
CA ASP A 89 -13.48 -14.93 -3.40
C ASP A 89 -14.05 -15.86 -4.47
N ALA A 90 -13.37 -16.02 -5.61
CA ALA A 90 -13.72 -16.97 -6.65
C ALA A 90 -13.58 -18.44 -6.17
N PRO A 91 -14.34 -19.41 -6.72
CA PRO A 91 -14.13 -20.84 -6.47
C PRO A 91 -12.70 -21.26 -6.83
N ARG A 92 -12.04 -22.04 -5.97
CA ARG A 92 -10.63 -22.44 -6.14
C ARG A 92 -10.42 -23.90 -5.81
N SER A 93 -9.39 -24.49 -6.42
CA SER A 93 -8.94 -25.82 -6.06
C SER A 93 -8.49 -25.89 -4.60
N VAL A 94 -8.92 -26.93 -3.89
CA VAL A 94 -8.50 -27.22 -2.51
C VAL A 94 -6.99 -27.46 -2.38
N ALA A 95 -6.33 -27.85 -3.48
CA ALA A 95 -4.88 -28.09 -3.52
C ALA A 95 -4.03 -26.83 -3.28
N LEU A 96 -4.61 -25.62 -3.41
CA LEU A 96 -3.92 -24.35 -3.14
C LEU A 96 -3.84 -24.01 -1.64
N GLY A 97 -4.39 -24.86 -0.76
CA GLY A 97 -4.33 -24.68 0.69
C GLY A 97 -5.21 -23.53 1.20
N PRO A 98 -4.99 -23.08 2.45
CA PRO A 98 -5.89 -22.15 3.14
C PRO A 98 -5.63 -20.68 2.75
N VAL A 99 -5.64 -20.37 1.45
CA VAL A 99 -5.27 -19.04 0.91
C VAL A 99 -6.03 -17.89 1.58
N HIS A 100 -7.33 -18.07 1.86
CA HIS A 100 -8.11 -17.04 2.55
C HIS A 100 -7.59 -16.77 3.97
N ARG A 101 -7.23 -17.82 4.73
CA ARG A 101 -6.65 -17.67 6.07
C ARG A 101 -5.29 -17.00 6.01
N THR A 102 -4.43 -17.39 5.06
CA THR A 102 -3.13 -16.75 4.84
C THR A 102 -3.30 -15.27 4.50
N PHE A 103 -4.20 -14.94 3.58
CA PHE A 103 -4.52 -13.56 3.22
C PHE A 103 -4.98 -12.74 4.43
N VAL A 104 -5.94 -13.24 5.21
CA VAL A 104 -6.44 -12.53 6.41
C VAL A 104 -5.32 -12.32 7.43
N THR A 105 -4.42 -13.29 7.58
CA THR A 105 -3.28 -13.19 8.50
C THR A 105 -2.31 -12.08 8.06
N LEU A 106 -1.90 -12.10 6.79
CA LEU A 106 -1.02 -11.07 6.22
C LEU A 106 -1.67 -9.69 6.22
N LEU A 107 -2.98 -9.62 5.91
CA LEU A 107 -3.74 -8.39 5.95
C LEU A 107 -3.69 -7.76 7.35
N ARG A 108 -3.96 -8.53 8.41
CA ARG A 108 -3.94 -8.01 9.78
C ARG A 108 -2.57 -7.49 10.20
N GLN A 109 -1.50 -8.19 9.81
CA GLN A 109 -0.14 -7.73 10.07
C GLN A 109 0.15 -6.39 9.38
N ARG A 110 -0.28 -6.26 8.12
CA ARG A 110 -0.11 -5.01 7.35
C ARG A 110 -0.99 -3.88 7.86
N GLU A 111 -2.23 -4.16 8.26
CA GLU A 111 -3.14 -3.18 8.85
C GLU A 111 -2.61 -2.62 10.17
N ALA A 112 -1.98 -3.45 11.01
CA ALA A 112 -1.33 -2.99 12.22
C ALA A 112 -0.21 -2.00 11.89
N LEU A 113 0.69 -2.36 10.96
CA LEU A 113 1.77 -1.48 10.52
C LEU A 113 1.25 -0.17 9.92
N CYS A 114 0.22 -0.23 9.06
CA CYS A 114 -0.39 0.96 8.49
C CYS A 114 -1.04 1.84 9.56
N ARG A 115 -1.66 1.26 10.59
CA ARG A 115 -2.26 1.99 11.71
C ARG A 115 -1.22 2.75 12.51
N ASP A 116 -0.09 2.11 12.80
CA ASP A 116 0.97 2.70 13.62
C ASP A 116 1.65 3.87 12.89
N LEU A 117 1.64 3.85 11.56
CA LEU A 117 2.22 4.89 10.73
C LEU A 117 1.20 5.96 10.28
N ALA A 118 -0.08 5.69 10.21
CA ALA A 118 -1.01 6.66 9.64
C ALA A 118 -1.44 7.73 10.65
N ASP A 119 -1.52 8.97 10.20
CA ASP A 119 -2.11 10.08 10.96
C ASP A 119 -3.65 9.95 10.99
N ALA A 120 -4.23 9.31 9.97
CA ALA A 120 -5.65 8.99 9.90
C ALA A 120 -5.93 7.67 9.17
N MET A 121 -7.03 7.01 9.54
CA MET A 121 -7.55 5.83 8.83
C MET A 121 -8.89 6.14 8.16
N VAL A 122 -9.09 5.60 6.95
CA VAL A 122 -10.36 5.68 6.21
C VAL A 122 -10.79 4.27 5.81
N ASP A 123 -11.91 3.79 6.35
CA ASP A 123 -12.54 2.55 5.91
C ASP A 123 -13.24 2.76 4.57
N THR A 124 -12.80 2.02 3.55
CA THR A 124 -13.30 2.08 2.18
C THR A 124 -14.35 1.00 1.88
N THR A 125 -14.82 0.28 2.89
CA THR A 125 -15.81 -0.80 2.74
C THR A 125 -17.11 -0.25 2.16
N GLY A 126 -17.49 -0.76 0.98
CA GLY A 126 -18.72 -0.35 0.31
C GLY A 126 -18.70 1.09 -0.23
N LEU A 127 -17.59 1.81 -0.11
CA LEU A 127 -17.48 3.18 -0.61
C LEU A 127 -17.09 3.20 -2.10
N SER A 128 -17.62 4.20 -2.81
CA SER A 128 -17.11 4.57 -4.12
C SER A 128 -15.74 5.26 -4.01
N ALA A 129 -15.01 5.34 -5.13
CA ALA A 129 -13.77 6.09 -5.19
C ALA A 129 -13.98 7.59 -4.89
N SER A 130 -15.08 8.18 -5.38
CA SER A 130 -15.41 9.60 -5.13
C SER A 130 -15.69 9.87 -3.65
N ARG A 131 -16.44 8.99 -2.98
CA ARG A 131 -16.71 9.11 -1.54
C ARG A 131 -15.43 8.91 -0.72
N THR A 132 -14.58 7.96 -1.11
CA THR A 132 -13.29 7.75 -0.48
C THR A 132 -12.40 8.99 -0.60
N ALA A 133 -12.29 9.58 -1.79
CA ALA A 133 -11.51 10.80 -2.02
C ALA A 133 -12.04 12.00 -1.22
N GLN A 134 -13.36 12.10 -1.03
CA GLN A 134 -13.95 13.10 -0.15
C GLN A 134 -13.50 12.91 1.30
N LEU A 135 -13.63 11.70 1.85
CA LEU A 135 -13.23 11.40 3.24
C LEU A 135 -11.73 11.63 3.46
N VAL A 136 -10.88 11.29 2.49
CA VAL A 136 -9.44 11.56 2.57
C VAL A 136 -9.18 13.06 2.65
N ARG A 137 -9.85 13.88 1.82
CA ARG A 137 -9.71 15.35 1.88
C ARG A 137 -10.11 15.91 3.25
N GLU A 138 -11.18 15.40 3.85
CA GLU A 138 -11.61 15.78 5.20
C GLU A 138 -10.55 15.46 6.28
N LYS A 139 -9.63 14.53 6.02
CA LYS A 139 -8.53 14.16 6.95
C LYS A 139 -7.23 14.94 6.74
N VAL A 140 -7.05 15.60 5.59
CA VAL A 140 -5.81 16.32 5.22
C VAL A 140 -5.92 17.83 5.47
N VAL A 141 -7.12 18.35 5.81
CA VAL A 141 -7.39 19.78 6.05
C VAL A 141 -7.22 20.18 7.54
N LEU A 142 -6.55 19.34 8.34
CA LEU A 142 -6.17 19.63 9.74
C LEU A 142 -4.70 20.03 9.82
#